data_AF-A0A3D0M982-F1
#
_entry.id   AF-A0A3D0M982-F1
#
_cell.length_a   1.000
_cell.length_b   1.000
_cell.length_c   1.000
_cell.angle_alpha   90.00
_cell.angle_beta   90.00
_cell.angle_gamma   90.00
#
_symmetry.space_group_name_H-M   'P 1'
#
loop_
_entity.id
_entity.type
_entity.pdbx_description
1 polymer ?
#
loop_
_entity_poly.entity_id
_entity_poly.type
_entity_poly.pdbx_seq_one_letter_code
_entity_poly.pdbx_strand_id
1 'polypeptide(L)'
;MKQYRVGIVGATGMVGQRFATLLENHPWFHVTALLASKNSAGKTYKEVVSGRWAMQSPIPASMADMTLLDADDIDGVKDKVDFVFCAVNMPKDQIVDLEERYAKAEIPVISNNSAHRGYPDVPMVIPEINADHIQVIDSQRKRLGTRCGFIAVKSNCSIQSYVPALTPLKEVYGLNSVLACTYQAISGAGKTFDRWPEILDNVVPYIAGE
;
A
#
# COMPACT_ATOMS: atom_id res chain seq x y z
N MET A 1 20.83 10.25 9.71
CA MET A 1 19.84 10.58 8.64
C MET A 1 18.54 11.01 9.30
N LYS A 2 17.73 11.85 8.66
CA LYS A 2 16.41 12.22 9.18
C LYS A 2 15.50 10.99 9.20
N GLN A 3 14.79 10.77 10.31
CA GLN A 3 13.76 9.74 10.42
C GLN A 3 12.38 10.38 10.29
N TYR A 4 11.46 9.66 9.66
CA TYR A 4 10.06 10.04 9.49
C TYR A 4 9.16 9.10 10.28
N ARG A 5 8.14 9.70 10.91
CA ARG A 5 7.07 8.98 11.61
C ARG A 5 6.06 8.53 10.58
N VAL A 6 5.77 7.24 10.50
CA VAL A 6 4.86 6.69 9.48
C VAL A 6 3.69 5.94 10.10
N GLY A 7 2.53 6.05 9.45
CA GLY A 7 1.36 5.22 9.78
C GLY A 7 1.16 4.09 8.77
N ILE A 8 0.53 3.00 9.21
CA ILE A 8 0.08 1.92 8.31
C ILE A 8 -1.45 1.83 8.39
N VAL A 9 -2.13 2.24 7.32
CA VAL A 9 -3.59 2.12 7.17
C VAL A 9 -3.92 0.75 6.58
N GLY A 10 -4.76 -0.03 7.27
CA GLY A 10 -5.00 -1.44 6.96
C GLY A 10 -3.95 -2.39 7.55
N ALA A 11 -3.35 -2.02 8.69
CA ALA A 11 -2.23 -2.71 9.33
C ALA A 11 -2.46 -4.21 9.61
N THR A 12 -3.71 -4.64 9.76
CA THR A 12 -4.07 -6.02 10.13
C THR A 12 -4.21 -6.96 8.92
N GLY A 13 -4.38 -6.41 7.72
CA GLY A 13 -4.43 -7.18 6.47
C GLY A 13 -3.06 -7.70 6.05
N MET A 14 -3.01 -8.66 5.12
CA MET A 14 -1.73 -9.31 4.73
C MET A 14 -0.69 -8.31 4.21
N VAL A 15 -1.10 -7.30 3.43
CA VAL A 15 -0.21 -6.24 2.96
C VAL A 15 0.24 -5.32 4.11
N GLY A 16 -0.66 -4.99 5.05
CA GLY A 16 -0.32 -4.23 6.25
C GLY A 16 0.68 -4.96 7.16
N GLN A 17 0.52 -6.27 7.33
CA GLN A 17 1.49 -7.12 8.03
C GLN A 17 2.84 -7.11 7.31
N ARG A 18 2.86 -7.14 5.98
CA ARG A 18 4.10 -7.01 5.20
C ARG A 18 4.76 -5.66 5.42
N PHE A 19 4.00 -4.56 5.43
CA PHE A 19 4.53 -3.25 5.81
C PHE A 19 5.14 -3.26 7.21
N ALA A 20 4.45 -3.82 8.21
CA ALA A 20 4.98 -3.92 9.57
C ALA A 20 6.34 -4.63 9.59
N THR A 21 6.49 -5.75 8.88
CA THR A 21 7.77 -6.48 8.81
C THR A 21 8.87 -5.74 8.06
N LEU A 22 8.55 -5.03 6.97
CA LEU A 22 9.55 -4.29 6.18
C LEU A 22 9.99 -2.99 6.85
N LEU A 23 9.11 -2.40 7.66
CA LEU A 23 9.35 -1.15 8.36
C LEU A 23 9.98 -1.36 9.75
N GLU A 24 10.06 -2.61 10.24
CA GLU A 24 10.79 -2.92 11.46
C GLU A 24 12.28 -2.57 11.29
N ASN A 25 12.79 -1.70 12.15
CA ASN A 25 14.17 -1.20 12.13
C ASN A 25 14.59 -0.50 10.83
N HIS A 26 13.66 0.08 10.08
CA HIS A 26 13.97 0.80 8.84
C HIS A 26 14.79 2.08 9.12
N PRO A 27 15.86 2.37 8.34
CA PRO A 27 16.78 3.49 8.63
C PRO A 27 16.12 4.87 8.55
N TRP A 28 15.03 5.00 7.80
CA TRP A 28 14.33 6.27 7.57
C TRP A 28 12.93 6.33 8.18
N PHE A 29 12.32 5.19 8.52
CA PHE A 29 10.90 5.13 8.84
C PHE A 29 10.71 4.50 10.21
N HIS A 30 9.98 5.21 11.06
CA HIS A 30 9.60 4.73 12.38
C HIS A 30 8.07 4.66 12.44
N VAL A 31 7.53 3.45 12.60
CA VAL A 31 6.07 3.25 12.66
C VAL A 31 5.54 3.77 13.98
N THR A 32 4.73 4.82 13.91
CA THR A 32 4.14 5.48 15.10
C THR A 32 2.63 5.31 15.19
N ALA A 33 1.98 4.83 14.13
CA ALA A 33 0.56 4.58 14.09
C ALA A 33 0.24 3.31 13.30
N LEU A 34 -0.60 2.46 13.87
CA LEU A 34 -1.20 1.31 13.18
C LEU A 34 -2.70 1.54 13.13
N LEU A 35 -3.27 1.57 11.93
CA LEU A 35 -4.66 1.90 11.72
C LEU A 35 -5.40 0.73 11.07
N ALA A 36 -6.58 0.46 11.57
CA ALA A 36 -7.44 -0.63 11.12
C ALA A 36 -8.91 -0.20 11.15
N SER A 37 -9.83 -1.13 10.92
CA SER A 37 -11.25 -0.85 11.05
C SER A 37 -11.63 -0.51 12.48
N LYS A 38 -12.74 0.22 12.65
CA LYS A 38 -13.39 0.51 13.94
C LYS A 38 -13.52 -0.68 14.89
N ASN A 39 -13.76 -1.89 14.37
CA ASN A 39 -13.88 -3.12 15.17
C ASN A 39 -12.55 -3.59 15.81
N SER A 40 -11.43 -3.12 15.26
CA SER A 40 -10.07 -3.44 15.70
C SER A 40 -9.47 -2.32 16.55
N ALA A 41 -9.96 -1.08 16.41
CA ALA A 41 -9.51 0.07 17.17
C ALA A 41 -9.63 -0.17 18.68
N GLY A 42 -8.65 0.32 19.44
CA GLY A 42 -8.57 0.17 20.90
C GLY A 42 -7.97 -1.16 21.39
N LYS A 43 -7.77 -2.15 20.51
CA LYS A 43 -7.06 -3.41 20.84
C LYS A 43 -5.58 -3.30 20.49
N THR A 44 -4.74 -4.12 21.09
CA THR A 44 -3.32 -4.19 20.69
C THR A 44 -3.16 -4.85 19.33
N TYR A 45 -2.09 -4.51 18.62
CA TYR A 45 -1.81 -5.09 17.32
C TYR A 45 -1.70 -6.62 17.38
N LYS A 46 -0.94 -7.13 18.36
CA LYS A 46 -0.74 -8.56 18.60
C LYS A 46 -2.05 -9.31 18.81
N GLU A 47 -2.97 -8.76 19.61
CA GLU A 47 -4.28 -9.39 19.84
C GLU A 47 -5.06 -9.56 18.54
N VAL A 48 -5.09 -8.52 17.69
CA VAL A 48 -5.91 -8.52 16.47
C VAL A 48 -5.32 -9.39 15.36
N VAL A 49 -3.99 -9.42 15.22
CA VAL A 49 -3.34 -10.25 14.19
C VAL A 49 -3.07 -11.69 14.66
N SER A 50 -3.26 -12.00 15.93
CA SER A 50 -3.13 -13.37 16.45
C SER A 50 -4.02 -14.35 15.69
N GLY A 51 -3.45 -15.49 15.27
CA GLY A 51 -4.12 -16.48 14.42
C GLY A 51 -4.40 -16.03 12.98
N ARG A 52 -4.05 -14.79 12.60
CA ARG A 52 -4.21 -14.25 11.25
C ARG A 52 -2.91 -13.74 10.64
N TRP A 53 -1.83 -13.77 11.41
CA TRP A 53 -0.49 -13.43 10.98
C TRP A 53 -0.03 -14.37 9.88
N ALA A 54 0.28 -13.80 8.71
CA ALA A 54 0.61 -14.54 7.49
C ALA A 54 2.09 -14.43 7.11
N MET A 55 2.90 -13.71 7.89
CA MET A 55 4.34 -13.57 7.62
C MET A 55 5.12 -14.71 8.27
N GLN A 56 6.23 -15.12 7.65
CA GLN A 56 7.13 -16.13 8.22
C GLN A 56 7.92 -15.60 9.42
N SER A 57 8.25 -14.31 9.42
CA SER A 57 8.88 -13.64 10.57
C SER A 57 7.86 -13.42 11.69
N PRO A 58 8.30 -13.34 12.96
CA PRO A 58 7.39 -13.01 14.05
C PRO A 58 6.78 -11.61 13.88
N ILE A 59 5.73 -11.33 14.66
CA ILE A 59 5.18 -9.98 14.78
C ILE A 59 6.30 -9.03 15.28
N PRO A 60 6.54 -7.89 14.61
CA PRO A 60 7.55 -6.93 15.03
C PRO A 60 7.40 -6.52 16.50
N ALA A 61 8.49 -6.64 17.27
CA ALA A 61 8.43 -6.40 18.72
C ALA A 61 8.09 -4.92 19.03
N SER A 62 8.58 -4.00 18.19
CA SER A 62 8.29 -2.57 18.28
C SER A 62 6.82 -2.19 18.05
N MET A 63 6.03 -3.10 17.48
CA MET A 63 4.64 -2.84 17.06
C MET A 63 3.62 -3.72 17.79
N ALA A 64 4.04 -4.82 18.41
CA ALA A 64 3.16 -5.84 18.99
C ALA A 64 2.13 -5.26 19.98
N ASP A 65 2.58 -4.39 20.88
CA ASP A 65 1.76 -3.82 21.95
C ASP A 65 1.17 -2.44 21.60
N MET A 66 1.39 -1.95 20.37
CA MET A 66 0.77 -0.71 19.91
C MET A 66 -0.75 -0.87 19.85
N THR A 67 -1.48 0.10 20.40
CA THR A 67 -2.94 0.18 20.27
C THR A 67 -3.33 0.59 18.85
N LEU A 68 -4.20 -0.18 18.22
CA LEU A 68 -4.76 0.14 16.91
C LEU A 68 -5.66 1.37 16.98
N LEU A 69 -5.47 2.28 16.02
CA LEU A 69 -6.31 3.44 15.79
C LEU A 69 -7.38 3.13 14.73
N ASP A 70 -8.48 3.87 14.75
CA ASP A 70 -9.49 3.80 13.70
C ASP A 70 -8.95 4.50 12.43
N ALA A 71 -9.00 3.81 11.29
CA ALA A 71 -8.58 4.36 10.02
C ALA A 71 -9.44 5.56 9.58
N ASP A 72 -10.66 5.69 10.08
CA ASP A 72 -11.53 6.83 9.80
C ASP A 72 -11.28 8.04 10.72
N ASP A 73 -10.57 7.87 11.83
CA ASP A 73 -10.23 8.95 12.78
C ASP A 73 -8.92 9.66 12.38
N ILE A 74 -9.00 10.48 11.33
CA ILE A 74 -7.84 11.18 10.77
C ILE A 74 -7.29 12.24 11.74
N ASP A 75 -8.18 12.91 12.49
CA ASP A 75 -7.79 13.91 13.48
C ASP A 75 -6.97 13.29 14.63
N GLY A 76 -7.30 12.07 15.04
CA GLY A 76 -6.51 11.31 16.01
C GLY A 76 -5.12 10.89 15.52
N VAL A 77 -4.84 11.01 14.22
CA VAL A 77 -3.63 10.48 13.57
C VAL A 77 -2.70 11.60 13.07
N LYS A 78 -3.23 12.74 12.65
CA LYS A 78 -2.48 13.81 11.96
C LYS A 78 -1.19 14.24 12.68
N ASP A 79 -1.21 14.32 14.00
CA ASP A 79 -0.06 14.78 14.79
C ASP A 79 0.94 13.64 15.11
N LYS A 80 0.59 12.39 14.78
CA LYS A 80 1.39 11.19 15.05
C LYS A 80 2.28 10.78 13.89
N VAL A 81 1.96 11.21 12.67
CA VAL A 81 2.59 10.74 11.43
C VAL A 81 3.03 11.91 10.56
N ASP A 82 4.09 11.70 9.79
CA ASP A 82 4.52 12.60 8.72
C ASP A 82 3.89 12.19 7.38
N PHE A 83 3.57 10.90 7.20
CA PHE A 83 2.79 10.34 6.09
C PHE A 83 2.31 8.91 6.43
N VAL A 84 1.45 8.34 5.59
CA VAL A 84 0.93 6.97 5.77
C VAL A 84 1.17 6.08 4.56
N PHE A 85 1.39 4.79 4.82
CA PHE A 85 1.23 3.72 3.85
C PHE A 85 -0.19 3.19 3.92
N CYS A 86 -0.90 3.11 2.79
CA CYS A 86 -2.29 2.65 2.74
C CYS A 86 -2.41 1.31 2.01
N ALA A 87 -3.03 0.34 2.68
CA ALA A 87 -3.36 -0.97 2.11
C ALA A 87 -4.65 -1.51 2.71
N VAL A 88 -5.79 -1.00 2.23
CA VAL A 88 -7.12 -1.41 2.70
C VAL A 88 -7.82 -2.35 1.72
N ASN A 89 -8.83 -3.08 2.19
CA ASN A 89 -9.70 -3.87 1.32
C ASN A 89 -11.14 -3.39 1.49
N MET A 90 -11.57 -2.51 0.59
CA MET A 90 -12.91 -1.90 0.56
C MET A 90 -13.25 -1.51 -0.89
N PRO A 91 -14.52 -1.18 -1.20
CA PRO A 91 -14.90 -0.69 -2.52
C PRO A 91 -14.06 0.51 -2.98
N LYS A 92 -13.78 0.61 -4.30
CA LYS A 92 -12.84 1.60 -4.84
C LYS A 92 -13.24 3.04 -4.52
N ASP A 93 -14.53 3.36 -4.56
CA ASP A 93 -15.09 4.66 -4.18
C ASP A 93 -14.81 5.02 -2.71
N GLN A 94 -14.89 4.04 -1.80
CA GLN A 94 -14.55 4.25 -0.39
C GLN A 94 -13.04 4.43 -0.17
N ILE A 95 -12.20 3.74 -0.95
CA ILE A 95 -10.75 3.97 -0.93
C ILE A 95 -10.42 5.39 -1.40
N VAL A 96 -11.06 5.84 -2.48
CA VAL A 96 -10.89 7.20 -2.99
C VAL A 96 -11.23 8.21 -1.90
N ASP A 97 -12.41 8.09 -1.28
CA ASP A 97 -12.82 8.98 -0.20
C ASP A 97 -11.82 8.96 0.98
N LEU A 98 -11.44 7.77 1.45
CA LEU A 98 -10.52 7.62 2.58
C LEU A 98 -9.18 8.32 2.31
N GLU A 99 -8.50 7.98 1.22
CA GLU A 99 -7.17 8.51 0.93
C GLU A 99 -7.21 10.02 0.60
N GLU A 100 -8.26 10.52 -0.05
CA GLU A 100 -8.43 11.96 -0.24
C GLU A 100 -8.65 12.69 1.08
N ARG A 101 -9.37 12.12 2.05
CA ARG A 101 -9.50 12.73 3.38
C ARG A 101 -8.16 12.81 4.11
N TYR A 102 -7.32 11.77 4.03
CA TYR A 102 -5.95 11.83 4.57
C TYR A 102 -5.13 12.93 3.90
N ALA A 103 -5.15 12.99 2.57
CA ALA A 103 -4.42 14.02 1.83
C ALA A 103 -4.91 15.43 2.17
N LYS A 104 -6.23 15.65 2.23
CA LYS A 104 -6.84 16.92 2.62
C LYS A 104 -6.55 17.32 4.07
N ALA A 105 -6.26 16.36 4.94
CA ALA A 105 -5.76 16.60 6.30
C ALA A 105 -4.24 16.84 6.35
N GLU A 106 -3.61 17.14 5.20
CA GLU A 106 -2.18 17.42 5.05
C GLU A 106 -1.26 16.22 5.30
N ILE A 107 -1.81 15.00 5.25
CA ILE A 107 -1.07 13.75 5.43
C ILE A 107 -0.83 13.10 4.06
N PRO A 108 0.41 13.01 3.56
CA PRO A 108 0.69 12.27 2.34
C PRO A 108 0.34 10.78 2.46
N VAL A 109 -0.18 10.22 1.38
CA VAL A 109 -0.63 8.83 1.29
C VAL A 109 0.19 8.11 0.23
N ILE A 110 0.92 7.07 0.64
CA ILE A 110 1.59 6.13 -0.25
C ILE A 110 0.74 4.87 -0.32
N SER A 111 -0.06 4.75 -1.38
CA SER A 111 -1.10 3.74 -1.49
C SER A 111 -0.68 2.51 -2.29
N ASN A 112 -0.94 1.33 -1.75
CA ASN A 112 -0.89 0.06 -2.47
C ASN A 112 -2.20 -0.28 -3.19
N ASN A 113 -3.25 0.52 -2.98
CA ASN A 113 -4.56 0.31 -3.59
C ASN A 113 -4.57 0.75 -5.07
N SER A 114 -5.48 0.16 -5.85
CA SER A 114 -5.61 0.45 -7.29
C SER A 114 -6.54 1.63 -7.61
N ALA A 115 -7.21 2.18 -6.59
CA ALA A 115 -8.33 3.11 -6.75
C ALA A 115 -7.94 4.41 -7.48
N HIS A 116 -6.73 4.93 -7.24
CA HIS A 116 -6.23 6.16 -7.85
C HIS A 116 -5.35 5.98 -9.09
N ARG A 117 -5.08 4.74 -9.55
CA ARG A 117 -4.12 4.48 -10.65
C ARG A 117 -4.50 5.15 -11.98
N GLY A 118 -5.78 5.46 -12.19
CA GLY A 118 -6.27 6.12 -13.41
C GLY A 118 -6.38 7.65 -13.32
N TYR A 119 -6.03 8.25 -12.17
CA TYR A 119 -6.17 9.69 -11.99
C TYR A 119 -4.98 10.42 -12.63
N PRO A 120 -5.21 11.43 -13.49
CA PRO A 120 -4.15 12.07 -14.26
C PRO A 120 -3.15 12.84 -13.41
N ASP A 121 -3.54 13.22 -12.19
CA ASP A 121 -2.71 13.96 -11.23
C ASP A 121 -2.19 13.07 -10.09
N VAL A 122 -2.38 11.75 -10.15
CA VAL A 122 -1.84 10.81 -9.16
C VAL A 122 -0.67 10.04 -9.77
N PRO A 123 0.57 10.21 -9.24
CA PRO A 123 1.69 9.48 -9.78
C PRO A 123 1.61 7.99 -9.42
N MET A 124 1.65 7.15 -10.45
CA MET A 124 1.91 5.72 -10.31
C MET A 124 3.41 5.46 -10.52
N VAL A 125 4.13 5.14 -9.46
CA VAL A 125 5.60 5.13 -9.47
C VAL A 125 6.15 3.71 -9.36
N ILE A 126 7.08 3.39 -10.27
CA ILE A 126 8.08 2.34 -10.14
C ILE A 126 9.42 3.08 -9.99
N PRO A 127 10.01 3.12 -8.78
CA PRO A 127 11.13 4.01 -8.47
C PRO A 127 12.31 3.94 -9.44
N GLU A 128 12.58 2.75 -9.98
CA GLU A 128 13.70 2.49 -10.90
C GLU A 128 13.44 2.98 -12.34
N ILE A 129 12.21 3.38 -12.67
CA ILE A 129 11.78 3.65 -14.06
C ILE A 129 11.28 5.08 -14.23
N ASN A 130 10.39 5.52 -13.35
CA ASN A 130 9.63 6.76 -13.57
C ASN A 130 9.47 7.57 -12.28
N ALA A 131 10.56 7.68 -11.51
CA ALA A 131 10.59 8.48 -10.28
C ALA A 131 10.27 9.96 -10.52
N ASP A 132 10.56 10.49 -11.70
CA ASP A 132 10.27 11.87 -12.11
C ASP A 132 8.77 12.17 -12.24
N HIS A 133 7.92 11.16 -12.41
CA HIS A 133 6.46 11.34 -12.47
C HIS A 133 5.88 12.00 -11.20
N ILE A 134 6.62 12.00 -10.08
CA ILE A 134 6.24 12.72 -8.86
C ILE A 134 6.05 14.23 -9.07
N GLN A 135 6.58 14.81 -10.15
CA GLN A 135 6.35 16.22 -10.51
C GLN A 135 4.87 16.58 -10.66
N VAL A 136 4.00 15.61 -10.95
CA VAL A 136 2.55 15.84 -11.05
C VAL A 136 1.88 16.16 -9.71
N ILE A 137 2.55 15.88 -8.58
CA ILE A 137 2.02 16.12 -7.23
C ILE A 137 1.64 17.59 -7.02
N ASP A 138 2.34 18.54 -7.64
CA ASP A 138 2.02 19.96 -7.50
C ASP A 138 0.65 20.31 -8.10
N SER A 139 0.27 19.68 -9.22
CA SER A 139 -1.07 19.80 -9.80
C SER A 139 -2.12 19.16 -8.90
N GLN A 140 -1.80 18.01 -8.31
CA GLN A 140 -2.69 17.32 -7.38
C GLN A 140 -2.97 18.15 -6.12
N ARG A 141 -1.94 18.73 -5.53
CA ARG A 141 -2.06 19.61 -4.35
C ARG A 141 -2.95 20.81 -4.62
N LYS A 142 -2.85 21.41 -5.81
CA LYS A 142 -3.75 22.49 -6.25
C LYS A 142 -5.20 22.03 -6.32
N ARG A 143 -5.47 20.84 -6.87
CA ARG A 143 -6.82 20.26 -6.93
C ARG A 143 -7.36 19.96 -5.53
N LEU A 144 -6.54 19.38 -4.67
CA LEU A 144 -6.91 18.97 -3.31
C LEU A 144 -7.01 20.15 -2.33
N GLY A 145 -6.41 21.31 -2.66
CA GLY A 145 -6.33 22.47 -1.78
C GLY A 145 -5.32 22.30 -0.64
N THR A 146 -4.27 21.49 -0.85
CA THR A 146 -3.31 21.08 0.18
C THR A 146 -1.93 21.71 -0.02
N ARG A 147 -1.13 21.77 1.05
CA ARG A 147 0.26 22.26 1.02
C ARG A 147 1.26 21.12 0.96
N CYS A 148 1.09 20.12 1.81
CA CYS A 148 1.95 18.94 1.86
C CYS A 148 1.22 17.65 1.54
N GLY A 149 -0.07 17.53 1.83
CA GLY A 149 -0.84 16.32 1.56
C GLY A 149 -0.95 15.99 0.07
N PHE A 150 -0.74 14.73 -0.28
CA PHE A 150 -0.88 14.18 -1.64
C PHE A 150 -1.12 12.67 -1.58
N ILE A 151 -1.47 12.07 -2.69
CA ILE A 151 -1.62 10.63 -2.89
C ILE A 151 -0.65 10.21 -3.98
N ALA A 152 0.13 9.17 -3.74
CA ALA A 152 0.94 8.47 -4.73
C ALA A 152 0.62 6.98 -4.67
N VAL A 153 0.58 6.30 -5.81
CA VAL A 153 0.20 4.89 -5.87
C VAL A 153 1.35 4.01 -6.35
N LYS A 154 1.39 2.81 -5.79
CA LYS A 154 2.15 1.70 -6.33
C LYS A 154 1.44 1.13 -7.56
N SER A 155 2.21 0.74 -8.57
CA SER A 155 1.71 -0.05 -9.69
C SER A 155 1.29 -1.49 -9.30
N ASN A 156 0.58 -2.16 -10.22
CA ASN A 156 0.23 -3.57 -10.05
C ASN A 156 1.51 -4.43 -9.86
N CYS A 157 1.47 -5.43 -8.98
CA CYS A 157 2.58 -6.38 -8.81
C CYS A 157 2.90 -7.18 -10.08
N SER A 158 1.92 -7.52 -10.93
CA SER A 158 2.14 -8.24 -12.18
C SER A 158 3.08 -7.44 -13.10
N ILE A 159 2.76 -6.18 -13.36
CA ILE A 159 3.55 -5.32 -14.25
C ILE A 159 4.97 -5.07 -13.70
N GLN A 160 5.14 -5.04 -12.38
CA GLN A 160 6.46 -4.87 -11.77
C GLN A 160 7.44 -6.01 -12.06
N SER A 161 6.93 -7.20 -12.44
CA SER A 161 7.79 -8.34 -12.76
C SER A 161 8.46 -8.24 -14.13
N TYR A 162 7.91 -7.47 -15.06
CA TYR A 162 8.42 -7.41 -16.44
C TYR A 162 8.69 -6.00 -16.96
N VAL A 163 7.97 -4.97 -16.51
CA VAL A 163 8.17 -3.59 -16.99
C VAL A 163 9.61 -3.09 -16.75
N PRO A 164 10.27 -3.32 -15.58
CA PRO A 164 11.67 -2.93 -15.40
C PRO A 164 12.64 -3.53 -16.41
N ALA A 165 12.40 -4.79 -16.83
CA ALA A 165 13.23 -5.45 -17.83
C ALA A 165 12.93 -4.94 -19.25
N LEU A 166 11.67 -4.58 -19.53
CA LEU A 166 11.24 -4.10 -20.85
C LEU A 166 11.59 -2.63 -21.10
N THR A 167 11.65 -1.78 -20.07
CA THR A 167 11.98 -0.35 -20.19
C THR A 167 13.27 -0.10 -20.98
N PRO A 168 14.44 -0.67 -20.61
CA PRO A 168 15.68 -0.43 -21.37
C PRO A 168 15.60 -0.96 -22.80
N LEU A 169 14.88 -2.07 -23.03
CA LEU A 169 14.69 -2.61 -24.38
C LEU A 169 13.83 -1.68 -25.24
N LYS A 170 12.81 -1.05 -24.64
CA LYS A 170 11.97 -0.06 -25.30
C LYS A 170 12.79 1.16 -25.73
N GLU A 171 13.64 1.66 -24.84
CA GLU A 171 14.47 2.86 -25.09
C GLU A 171 15.50 2.63 -26.20
N VAL A 172 16.15 1.46 -26.21
CA VAL A 172 17.21 1.15 -27.18
C VAL A 172 16.66 0.67 -28.53
N TYR A 173 15.61 -0.16 -28.52
CA TYR A 173 15.16 -0.89 -29.71
C TYR A 173 13.77 -0.50 -30.22
N GLY A 174 13.06 0.41 -29.53
CA GLY A 174 11.73 0.85 -29.96
C GLY A 174 10.67 -0.25 -29.86
N LEU A 175 10.56 -0.86 -28.69
CA LEU A 175 9.62 -1.97 -28.44
C LEU A 175 8.16 -1.50 -28.58
N ASN A 176 7.44 -2.07 -29.55
CA ASN A 176 6.07 -1.66 -29.92
C ASN A 176 4.96 -2.60 -29.43
N SER A 177 5.28 -3.82 -29.03
CA SER A 177 4.29 -4.82 -28.63
C SER A 177 4.88 -5.82 -27.64
N VAL A 178 4.09 -6.22 -26.65
CA VAL A 178 4.44 -7.20 -25.62
C VAL A 178 3.31 -8.21 -25.54
N LEU A 179 3.63 -9.50 -25.60
CA LEU A 179 2.74 -10.58 -25.22
C LEU A 179 3.22 -11.13 -23.87
N ALA A 180 2.38 -11.05 -22.84
CA ALA A 180 2.73 -11.49 -21.49
C ALA A 180 1.71 -12.53 -20.99
N CYS A 181 2.21 -13.57 -20.32
CA CYS A 181 1.41 -14.54 -19.58
C CYS A 181 1.95 -14.58 -18.15
N THR A 182 1.07 -14.43 -17.16
CA THR A 182 1.47 -14.30 -15.76
C THR A 182 1.02 -15.50 -14.94
N TYR A 183 1.91 -16.00 -14.10
CA TYR A 183 1.65 -17.06 -13.13
C TYR A 183 1.77 -16.44 -11.73
N GLN A 184 0.65 -15.89 -11.23
CA GLN A 184 0.65 -15.08 -10.02
C GLN A 184 0.42 -15.93 -8.77
N ALA A 185 1.22 -15.69 -7.73
CA ALA A 185 1.05 -16.33 -6.44
C ALA A 185 -0.22 -15.83 -5.72
N ILE A 186 -0.87 -16.71 -4.95
CA ILE A 186 -2.10 -16.40 -4.20
C ILE A 186 -1.92 -15.32 -3.12
N SER A 187 -0.68 -15.04 -2.70
CA SER A 187 -0.36 -13.96 -1.76
C SER A 187 -0.75 -12.58 -2.31
N GLY A 188 -0.73 -12.40 -3.63
CA GLY A 188 -1.20 -11.17 -4.28
C GLY A 188 -2.69 -10.90 -4.05
N ALA A 189 -3.48 -11.96 -3.87
CA ALA A 189 -4.90 -11.88 -3.52
C ALA A 189 -5.15 -11.83 -1.99
N GLY A 190 -4.09 -11.75 -1.18
CA GLY A 190 -4.20 -11.80 0.29
C GLY A 190 -4.60 -13.17 0.84
N LYS A 191 -4.32 -14.25 0.08
CA LYS A 191 -4.74 -15.62 0.38
C LYS A 191 -3.55 -16.49 0.81
N THR A 192 -3.85 -17.53 1.58
CA THR A 192 -2.93 -18.60 1.98
C THR A 192 -3.55 -19.94 1.57
N PHE A 193 -2.77 -21.02 1.56
CA PHE A 193 -3.33 -22.36 1.26
C PHE A 193 -4.44 -22.74 2.23
N ASP A 194 -4.35 -22.36 3.51
CA ASP A 194 -5.41 -22.62 4.49
C ASP A 194 -6.71 -21.85 4.21
N ARG A 195 -6.61 -20.67 3.58
CA ARG A 195 -7.76 -19.78 3.28
C ARG A 195 -8.25 -19.91 1.83
N TRP A 196 -7.52 -20.64 1.02
CA TRP A 196 -7.83 -20.92 -0.38
C TRP A 196 -7.37 -22.34 -0.75
N PRO A 197 -7.88 -23.39 -0.08
CA PRO A 197 -7.45 -24.76 -0.34
C PRO A 197 -7.79 -25.23 -1.76
N GLU A 198 -8.81 -24.66 -2.40
CA GLU A 198 -9.24 -25.02 -3.76
C GLU A 198 -8.25 -24.62 -4.87
N ILE A 199 -7.16 -23.91 -4.54
CA ILE A 199 -6.05 -23.66 -5.46
C ILE A 199 -5.03 -24.82 -5.50
N LEU A 200 -5.06 -25.73 -4.53
CA LEU A 200 -4.16 -26.88 -4.51
C LEU A 200 -4.49 -27.82 -5.67
N ASP A 201 -3.46 -28.23 -6.42
CA ASP A 201 -3.60 -29.03 -7.63
C ASP A 201 -4.52 -28.39 -8.70
N ASN A 202 -4.58 -27.05 -8.72
CA ASN A 202 -5.47 -26.30 -9.59
C ASN A 202 -4.82 -25.02 -10.12
N VAL A 203 -5.38 -24.48 -11.20
CA VAL A 203 -5.04 -23.15 -11.74
C VAL A 203 -6.33 -22.40 -12.03
N VAL A 204 -6.38 -21.14 -11.58
CA VAL A 204 -7.48 -20.22 -11.95
C VAL A 204 -6.98 -19.33 -13.09
N PRO A 205 -7.45 -19.54 -14.33
CA PRO A 205 -6.90 -18.85 -15.51
C PRO A 205 -7.47 -17.43 -15.70
N TYR A 206 -8.04 -16.84 -14.66
CA TYR A 206 -8.68 -15.52 -14.72
C TYR A 206 -8.56 -14.78 -13.38
N ILE A 207 -8.03 -13.56 -13.43
CA ILE A 207 -7.97 -12.63 -12.31
C ILE A 207 -8.68 -11.35 -12.74
N ALA A 208 -9.80 -11.03 -12.10
CA ALA A 208 -10.61 -9.89 -12.49
C ALA A 208 -9.86 -8.56 -12.31
N GLY A 209 -9.71 -7.81 -13.40
CA GLY A 209 -9.04 -6.50 -13.39
C GLY A 209 -7.51 -6.53 -13.51
N GLU A 210 -6.93 -7.69 -13.78
CA GLU A 210 -5.61 -7.84 -14.42
C GLU A 210 -5.75 -7.77 -15.95
#